data_AF-A0A947A4D9-F1
#
_entry.id   AF-A0A947A4D9-F1
#
_cell.length_a   1.000
_cell.length_b   1.000
_cell.length_c   1.000
_cell.angle_alpha   90.00
_cell.angle_beta   90.00
_cell.angle_gamma   90.00
#
_symmetry.space_group_name_H-M   'P 1'
#
loop_
_entity.id
_entity.type
_entity.pdbx_description
1 polymer ?
#
loop_
_entity_poly.entity_id
_entity_poly.type
_entity_poly.pdbx_seq_one_letter_code
_entity_poly.pdbx_strand_id
1 'polypeptide(L)'
;MLFKKQENREPKRANPLVGLLLFLISLILLVLTVPLGFIYGIGYKIVTRGLTGLGEYALKIAISIDQLGNVIMQHLLNLLWIGKGGYKFGNRDETISSALGRNKVLGTLTGFGKLIDKILDLIDPNHSLNSIDYYIEPTEDVIDKVAWILIENKKMLCVRSEGKEMFYLPGGKREPGETDEQALIREIEEELSVALDPQSLMFVKVFEAPADGQSPGIIVRMHCYMARFSGELKAQAEIAEMQWLSYNERHRVSVAGQMAFDYYKTSGEM
;
A
#
# COMPACT_ATOMS: atom_id res chain seq x y z
N MET A 1 4.91 -5.82 -0.59
CA MET A 1 4.87 -7.28 -0.78
C MET A 1 6.16 -7.67 -1.42
N LEU A 2 7.13 -8.01 -0.57
CA LEU A 2 7.90 -9.23 -0.79
C LEU A 2 7.01 -10.23 -1.53
N PHE A 3 7.42 -10.65 -2.73
CA PHE A 3 6.67 -11.65 -3.48
C PHE A 3 6.53 -12.91 -2.63
N LYS A 4 5.42 -13.01 -1.92
CA LYS A 4 4.78 -14.30 -1.78
C LYS A 4 4.29 -14.59 -3.18
N LYS A 5 5.04 -15.40 -3.92
CA LYS A 5 4.61 -16.01 -5.17
C LYS A 5 3.18 -16.48 -4.93
N GLN A 6 2.18 -15.74 -5.41
CA GLN A 6 0.82 -16.25 -5.51
C GLN A 6 0.87 -17.25 -6.66
N GLU A 7 1.49 -18.40 -6.41
CA GLU A 7 0.98 -19.60 -7.05
C GLU A 7 -0.50 -19.60 -6.71
N ASN A 8 -1.33 -19.63 -7.74
CA ASN A 8 -2.75 -19.97 -7.68
C ASN A 8 -2.88 -21.43 -7.20
N ARG A 9 -2.30 -21.75 -6.05
CA ARG A 9 -2.59 -22.93 -5.27
C ARG A 9 -3.83 -22.54 -4.51
N GLU A 10 -4.92 -23.27 -4.77
CA GLU A 10 -6.01 -23.47 -3.81
C GLU A 10 -5.46 -23.29 -2.39
N PRO A 11 -6.03 -22.40 -1.55
CA PRO A 11 -5.53 -22.19 -0.21
C PRO A 11 -5.40 -23.57 0.42
N LYS A 12 -4.16 -24.00 0.69
CA LYS A 12 -3.91 -25.30 1.32
C LYS A 12 -4.84 -25.35 2.51
N ARG A 13 -5.85 -26.24 2.48
CA ARG A 13 -6.75 -26.43 3.62
C ARG A 13 -5.85 -26.71 4.81
N ALA A 14 -5.63 -25.70 5.63
CA ALA A 14 -4.80 -25.83 6.80
C ALA A 14 -5.51 -26.86 7.67
N ASN A 15 -4.79 -27.90 8.08
CA ASN A 15 -5.35 -28.85 9.02
C ASN A 15 -5.80 -28.04 10.26
N PRO A 16 -7.08 -28.11 10.66
CA PRO A 16 -7.61 -27.27 11.74
C PRO A 16 -6.82 -27.43 13.05
N LEU A 17 -6.28 -28.63 13.29
CA LEU A 17 -5.42 -28.91 14.45
C LEU A 17 -4.08 -28.18 14.38
N VAL A 18 -3.49 -28.05 13.18
CA VAL A 18 -2.26 -27.27 12.98
C VAL A 18 -2.52 -25.78 13.22
N GLY A 19 -3.67 -25.27 12.77
CA GLY A 19 -4.07 -23.89 13.04
C GLY A 19 -4.22 -23.62 14.54
N LEU A 20 -4.91 -24.49 15.27
CA LEU A 20 -5.08 -24.38 16.72
C LEU A 20 -3.74 -24.50 17.46
N LEU A 21 -2.87 -25.42 17.04
CA LEU A 21 -1.54 -25.58 17.63
C LEU A 21 -0.69 -24.32 17.45
N LEU A 22 -0.64 -23.76 16.24
CA LEU A 22 0.10 -22.52 15.96
C LEU A 22 -0.45 -21.35 16.78
N PHE A 23 -1.77 -21.28 16.95
CA PHE A 23 -2.40 -20.29 17.81
C PHE A 23 -1.94 -20.42 19.27
N LEU A 24 -1.98 -21.62 19.85
CA LEU A 24 -1.50 -21.84 21.23
C LEU A 24 -0.02 -21.52 21.39
N ILE A 25 0.83 -21.93 20.43
CA ILE A 25 2.25 -21.58 20.42
C ILE A 25 2.43 -20.06 20.36
N SER A 26 1.65 -19.35 19.54
CA SER A 26 1.73 -17.89 19.43
C SER A 26 1.39 -17.18 20.74
N LEU A 27 0.43 -17.70 21.53
CA LEU A 27 0.10 -17.15 22.85
C LEU A 27 1.26 -17.32 23.84
N ILE A 28 1.90 -18.50 23.85
CA ILE A 28 3.07 -18.76 24.70
C ILE A 28 4.22 -17.82 24.32
N LEU A 29 4.51 -17.71 23.03
CA LEU A 29 5.55 -16.81 22.52
C LEU A 29 5.25 -15.35 22.84
N LEU A 30 3.98 -14.93 22.76
CA LEU A 30 3.56 -13.57 23.08
C LEU A 30 3.87 -13.24 24.54
N VAL A 31 3.51 -14.13 25.47
CA VAL A 31 3.78 -13.93 26.92
C VAL A 31 5.28 -13.87 27.21
N LEU A 32 6.08 -14.70 26.54
CA LEU A 32 7.52 -14.79 26.82
C LEU A 32 8.34 -13.69 26.15
N THR A 33 8.01 -13.32 24.90
CA THR A 33 8.87 -12.46 24.08
C THR A 33 8.44 -11.00 24.05
N VAL A 34 7.14 -10.69 24.20
CA VAL A 34 6.67 -9.29 24.14
C VAL A 34 7.25 -8.43 25.27
N PRO A 35 7.28 -8.86 26.55
CA PRO A 35 7.86 -8.03 27.61
C PRO A 35 9.34 -7.70 27.35
N LEU A 36 10.11 -8.70 26.90
CA LEU A 36 11.53 -8.54 26.57
C LEU A 36 11.72 -7.57 25.38
N GLY A 37 10.96 -7.78 24.30
CA GLY A 37 11.02 -6.94 23.11
C GLY A 37 10.57 -5.50 23.38
N PHE A 38 9.56 -5.31 24.21
CA PHE A 38 9.04 -4.00 24.60
C PHE A 38 10.05 -3.19 25.41
N ILE A 39 10.66 -3.79 26.43
CA ILE A 39 11.69 -3.14 27.25
C ILE A 39 12.89 -2.74 26.38
N TYR A 40 13.38 -3.66 25.55
CA TYR A 40 14.49 -3.37 24.65
C TYR A 40 14.14 -2.28 23.64
N GLY A 41 12.97 -2.37 23.00
CA GLY A 41 12.51 -1.42 22.00
C GLY A 41 12.39 0.01 22.53
N ILE A 42 11.82 0.18 23.72
CA ILE A 42 11.75 1.48 24.41
C ILE A 42 13.16 2.03 24.63
N GLY A 43 14.04 1.24 25.25
CA GLY A 43 15.40 1.67 25.55
C GLY A 43 16.17 2.08 24.29
N TYR A 44 16.12 1.25 23.25
CA TYR A 44 16.76 1.51 21.97
C TYR A 44 16.25 2.79 21.30
N LYS A 45 14.92 2.99 21.24
CA LYS A 45 14.33 4.16 20.57
C LYS A 45 14.54 5.46 21.34
N ILE A 46 14.52 5.42 22.68
CA ILE A 46 14.88 6.57 23.52
C ILE A 46 16.35 6.95 23.29
N VAL A 47 17.27 5.97 23.28
CA VAL A 47 18.70 6.24 23.07
C VAL A 47 18.99 6.81 21.68
N THR A 48 18.29 6.32 20.64
CA THR A 48 18.56 6.71 19.25
C THR A 48 17.85 7.98 18.81
N ARG A 49 16.61 8.24 19.26
CA ARG A 49 15.77 9.37 18.79
C ARG A 49 14.99 10.08 19.91
N GLY A 50 15.31 9.84 21.18
CA GLY A 50 14.67 10.52 22.32
C GLY A 50 13.16 10.27 22.41
N LEU A 51 12.41 11.28 22.85
CA LEU A 51 10.95 11.22 23.01
C LEU A 51 10.21 11.02 21.67
N THR A 52 10.73 11.57 20.58
CA THR A 52 10.16 11.37 19.23
C THR A 52 10.22 9.89 18.83
N GLY A 53 11.37 9.23 19.04
CA GLY A 53 11.50 7.79 18.78
C GLY A 53 10.57 6.93 19.63
N LEU A 54 10.34 7.32 20.89
CA LEU A 54 9.38 6.65 21.76
C LEU A 54 7.95 6.78 21.22
N GLY A 55 7.57 7.96 20.73
CA GLY A 55 6.29 8.21 20.08
C GLY A 55 6.08 7.35 18.83
N GLU A 56 7.07 7.31 17.92
CA GLU A 56 7.04 6.46 16.72
C GLU A 56 6.89 4.98 17.07
N TYR A 57 7.59 4.51 18.11
CA TYR A 57 7.50 3.13 18.57
C TYR A 57 6.13 2.80 19.17
N ALA A 58 5.60 3.69 20.01
CA ALA A 58 4.28 3.55 20.60
C ALA A 58 3.18 3.54 19.53
N LEU A 59 3.28 4.40 18.51
CA LEU A 59 2.33 4.44 17.40
C LEU A 59 2.33 3.11 16.61
N LYS A 60 3.50 2.54 16.32
CA LYS A 60 3.61 1.23 15.65
C LYS A 60 2.96 0.10 16.45
N ILE A 61 3.11 0.13 17.77
CA ILE A 61 2.45 -0.84 18.66
C ILE A 61 0.94 -0.62 18.65
N ALA A 62 0.47 0.62 18.76
CA ALA A 62 -0.96 0.94 18.74
C ALA A 62 -1.63 0.45 17.45
N ILE A 63 -1.03 0.69 16.28
CA ILE A 63 -1.50 0.18 14.98
C ILE A 63 -1.58 -1.37 14.99
N SER A 64 -0.54 -2.04 15.50
CA SER A 64 -0.51 -3.51 15.55
C SER A 64 -1.58 -4.09 16.48
N ILE A 65 -1.82 -3.45 17.63
CA ILE A 65 -2.90 -3.82 18.56
C ILE A 65 -4.25 -3.63 17.88
N ASP A 66 -4.42 -2.54 17.12
CA ASP A 66 -5.68 -2.27 16.43
C ASP A 66 -5.97 -3.30 15.33
N GLN A 67 -4.96 -3.73 14.56
CA GLN A 67 -5.08 -4.84 13.59
C GLN A 67 -5.46 -6.16 14.28
N LEU A 68 -4.81 -6.49 15.40
CA LEU A 68 -5.17 -7.68 16.19
C LEU A 68 -6.61 -7.60 16.69
N GLY A 69 -7.02 -6.43 17.17
CA GLY A 69 -8.38 -6.14 17.60
C GLY A 69 -9.40 -6.36 16.47
N ASN A 70 -9.08 -5.92 15.25
CA ASN A 70 -9.94 -6.09 14.07
C ASN A 70 -10.23 -7.57 13.80
N VAL A 71 -9.24 -8.44 13.96
CA VAL A 71 -9.41 -9.90 13.80
C VAL A 71 -10.20 -10.51 14.97
N ILE A 72 -9.79 -10.22 16.21
CA ILE A 72 -10.39 -10.82 17.42
C ILE A 72 -11.86 -10.43 17.54
N MET A 73 -12.17 -9.16 17.34
CA MET A 73 -13.50 -8.60 17.58
C MET A 73 -14.38 -8.57 16.34
N GLN A 74 -13.92 -9.12 15.20
CA GLN A 74 -14.59 -8.97 13.90
C GLN A 74 -16.10 -9.23 13.95
N HIS A 75 -16.55 -10.28 14.63
CA HIS A 75 -17.96 -10.66 14.66
C HIS A 75 -18.78 -9.68 15.50
N LEU A 76 -18.21 -9.19 16.60
CA LEU A 76 -18.84 -8.22 17.48
C LEU A 76 -18.91 -6.83 16.81
N LEU A 77 -17.81 -6.38 16.20
CA LEU A 77 -17.76 -5.12 15.47
C LEU A 77 -18.72 -5.14 14.27
N ASN A 78 -18.74 -6.23 13.51
CA ASN A 78 -19.67 -6.41 12.38
C ASN A 78 -21.14 -6.42 12.79
N LEU A 79 -21.45 -6.81 14.03
CA LEU A 79 -22.80 -6.80 14.58
C LEU A 79 -23.19 -5.40 15.09
N LEU A 80 -22.29 -4.75 15.82
CA LEU A 80 -22.61 -3.53 16.56
C LEU A 80 -22.36 -2.25 15.78
N TRP A 81 -21.35 -2.20 14.91
CA TRP A 81 -20.84 -0.94 14.35
C TRP A 81 -21.32 -0.66 12.94
N ILE A 82 -21.76 -1.67 12.19
CA ILE A 82 -22.16 -1.54 10.79
C ILE A 82 -23.57 -2.10 10.52
N GLY A 83 -24.29 -1.42 9.64
CA GLY A 83 -25.58 -1.83 9.15
C GLY A 83 -25.50 -2.85 8.00
N LYS A 84 -26.67 -3.15 7.42
CA LYS A 84 -26.78 -4.04 6.27
C LYS A 84 -25.99 -3.46 5.07
N GLY A 85 -25.15 -4.29 4.45
CA GLY A 85 -24.32 -3.87 3.31
C GLY A 85 -23.02 -3.14 3.67
N GLY A 86 -22.67 -3.03 4.96
CA GLY A 86 -21.41 -2.42 5.39
C GLY A 86 -20.16 -3.25 5.08
N TYR A 87 -19.03 -2.55 4.91
CA TYR A 87 -17.70 -3.13 4.79
C TYR A 87 -17.33 -3.90 6.07
N LYS A 88 -16.83 -5.12 5.94
CA LYS A 88 -16.66 -6.03 7.08
C LYS A 88 -15.33 -5.83 7.79
N PHE A 89 -15.39 -5.77 9.13
CA PHE A 89 -14.24 -5.95 10.01
C PHE A 89 -13.73 -7.39 9.94
N GLY A 90 -12.44 -7.59 10.21
CA GLY A 90 -11.79 -8.90 10.24
C GLY A 90 -10.63 -9.11 9.27
N ASN A 91 -10.32 -8.13 8.42
CA ASN A 91 -9.11 -8.19 7.61
C ASN A 91 -7.87 -8.03 8.50
N ARG A 92 -7.06 -9.08 8.60
CA ARG A 92 -5.86 -9.12 9.47
C ARG A 92 -4.79 -8.10 9.13
N ASP A 93 -4.82 -7.57 7.90
CA ASP A 93 -3.85 -6.61 7.40
C ASP A 93 -4.40 -5.16 7.47
N GLU A 94 -5.53 -4.96 8.17
CA GLU A 94 -6.25 -3.67 8.29
C GLU A 94 -6.60 -3.36 9.76
N THR A 95 -6.54 -2.08 10.12
CA THR A 95 -6.87 -1.58 11.47
C THR A 95 -8.38 -1.45 11.68
N ILE A 96 -8.84 -1.38 12.93
CA ILE A 96 -10.25 -1.08 13.25
C ILE A 96 -10.59 0.33 12.77
N SER A 97 -9.71 1.30 13.02
CA SER A 97 -9.93 2.70 12.61
C SER A 97 -10.11 2.83 11.08
N SER A 98 -9.34 2.08 10.28
CA SER A 98 -9.47 2.05 8.82
C SER A 98 -10.80 1.45 8.36
N ALA A 99 -11.16 0.27 8.88
CA ALA A 99 -12.43 -0.38 8.54
C ALA A 99 -13.65 0.46 9.00
N LEU A 100 -13.54 1.17 10.12
CA LEU A 100 -14.53 2.14 10.57
C LEU A 100 -14.64 3.32 9.59
N GLY A 101 -13.51 3.89 9.17
CA GLY A 101 -13.44 4.98 8.18
C GLY A 101 -14.09 4.60 6.85
N ARG A 102 -13.82 3.41 6.31
CA ARG A 102 -14.49 2.91 5.09
C ARG A 102 -16.00 2.91 5.23
N ASN A 103 -16.51 2.46 6.38
CA ASN A 103 -17.95 2.48 6.64
C ASN A 103 -18.52 3.89 6.88
N LYS A 104 -17.70 4.84 7.38
CA LYS A 104 -18.07 6.28 7.45
C LYS A 104 -18.29 6.84 6.05
N VAL A 105 -17.34 6.60 5.13
CA VAL A 105 -17.42 7.00 3.71
C VAL A 105 -18.63 6.36 3.03
N LEU A 106 -18.88 5.07 3.28
CA LEU A 106 -20.01 4.33 2.72
C LEU A 106 -21.37 4.69 3.35
N GLY A 107 -21.39 5.46 4.45
CA GLY A 107 -22.63 5.79 5.17
C GLY A 107 -23.28 4.60 5.88
N THR A 108 -22.54 3.51 6.09
CA THR A 108 -23.05 2.22 6.60
C THR A 108 -22.88 2.03 8.10
N LEU A 109 -22.31 3.01 8.82
CA LEU A 109 -22.18 2.94 10.28
C LEU A 109 -23.53 2.94 11.00
N THR A 110 -23.65 2.12 12.04
CA THR A 110 -24.75 2.19 13.01
C THR A 110 -24.62 3.46 13.86
N GLY A 111 -25.64 3.75 14.68
CA GLY A 111 -25.55 4.82 15.68
C GLY A 111 -24.37 4.62 16.65
N PHE A 112 -24.07 3.38 17.03
CA PHE A 112 -22.92 3.07 17.88
C PHE A 112 -21.59 3.27 17.14
N GLY A 113 -21.48 2.81 15.88
CA GLY A 113 -20.29 3.06 15.06
C GLY A 113 -20.00 4.55 14.87
N LYS A 114 -21.03 5.37 14.65
CA LYS A 114 -20.91 6.84 14.55
C LYS A 114 -20.49 7.49 15.88
N LEU A 115 -20.91 6.93 17.02
CA LEU A 115 -20.48 7.42 18.33
C LEU A 115 -18.99 7.18 18.54
N ILE A 116 -18.50 5.96 18.23
CA ILE A 116 -17.08 5.64 18.35
C ILE A 116 -16.24 6.51 17.42
N ASP A 117 -16.67 6.67 16.17
CA ASP A 117 -16.02 7.56 15.21
C ASP A 117 -15.86 8.99 15.73
N LYS A 118 -16.91 9.55 16.35
CA LYS A 118 -16.85 10.86 16.99
C LYS A 118 -15.86 10.93 18.17
N ILE A 119 -15.74 9.86 18.95
CA ILE A 119 -14.76 9.81 20.06
C ILE A 119 -13.35 9.85 19.50
N LEU A 120 -13.08 9.13 18.41
CA LEU A 120 -11.77 9.14 17.76
C LEU A 120 -11.45 10.53 17.18
N ASP A 121 -12.44 11.19 16.54
CA ASP A 121 -12.29 12.55 16.01
C ASP A 121 -12.01 13.62 17.10
N LEU A 122 -12.32 13.34 18.38
CA LEU A 122 -11.93 14.20 19.52
C LEU A 122 -10.46 14.06 19.91
N ILE A 123 -9.87 12.89 19.66
CA ILE A 123 -8.45 12.62 19.94
C ILE A 123 -7.59 13.18 18.81
N ASP A 124 -8.02 12.94 17.57
CA ASP A 124 -7.32 13.32 16.34
C ASP A 124 -8.34 13.68 15.24
N PRO A 125 -8.37 14.91 14.72
CA PRO A 125 -9.36 15.31 13.73
C PRO A 125 -9.34 14.42 12.47
N ASN A 126 -10.51 13.92 12.06
CA ASN A 126 -10.68 13.00 10.93
C ASN A 126 -9.94 11.66 11.11
N HIS A 127 -9.69 11.22 12.35
CA HIS A 127 -8.89 10.05 12.66
C HIS A 127 -9.22 8.82 11.80
N SER A 128 -10.50 8.47 11.70
CA SER A 128 -10.94 7.28 10.97
C SER A 128 -10.76 7.41 9.46
N LEU A 129 -10.92 8.62 8.91
CA LEU A 129 -10.72 8.90 7.47
C LEU A 129 -9.23 8.87 7.14
N ASN A 130 -8.40 9.54 7.94
CA ASN A 130 -6.95 9.50 7.81
C ASN A 130 -6.42 8.07 7.95
N SER A 131 -7.10 7.23 8.74
CA SER A 131 -6.77 5.82 8.93
C SER A 131 -7.10 4.92 7.73
N ILE A 132 -7.93 5.37 6.78
CA ILE A 132 -8.20 4.60 5.55
C ILE A 132 -6.93 4.43 4.73
N ASP A 133 -6.12 5.49 4.68
CA ASP A 133 -4.87 5.57 3.93
C ASP A 133 -3.64 5.22 4.77
N TYR A 134 -3.83 4.80 6.04
CA TYR A 134 -2.78 4.21 6.89
C TYR A 134 -2.36 2.81 6.39
N TYR A 135 -2.14 2.68 5.10
CA TYR A 135 -1.46 1.57 4.48
C TYR A 135 0.03 1.68 4.77
N ILE A 136 0.45 1.17 5.93
CA ILE A 136 1.86 0.89 6.26
C ILE A 136 2.74 2.04 5.82
N GLU A 137 2.88 3.11 6.64
CA GLU A 137 3.87 4.16 6.37
C GLU A 137 5.12 3.48 5.83
N PRO A 138 5.56 3.83 4.60
CA PRO A 138 6.72 3.19 4.03
C PRO A 138 7.82 3.29 5.06
N THR A 139 8.26 2.14 5.58
CA THR A 139 9.46 2.14 6.40
C THR A 139 10.59 2.66 5.51
N GLU A 140 11.76 2.95 6.09
CA GLU A 140 12.95 3.22 5.25
C GLU A 140 13.21 2.09 4.22
N ASP A 141 12.61 0.91 4.44
CA ASP A 141 12.67 -0.27 3.59
C ASP A 141 11.52 -0.38 2.56
N VAL A 142 10.61 0.59 2.45
CA VAL A 142 9.56 0.60 1.43
C VAL A 142 9.57 1.93 0.67
N ILE A 143 9.76 1.86 -0.65
CA ILE A 143 9.59 2.99 -1.56
C ILE A 143 8.15 2.95 -2.06
N ASP A 144 7.31 3.81 -1.52
CA ASP A 144 5.91 3.92 -1.97
C ASP A 144 5.75 5.00 -3.04
N LYS A 145 5.13 4.63 -4.16
CA LYS A 145 5.00 5.50 -5.34
C LYS A 145 3.75 5.23 -6.15
N VAL A 146 3.36 6.21 -6.95
CA VAL A 146 2.32 6.09 -7.98
C VAL A 146 2.96 5.88 -9.35
N ALA A 147 2.25 5.23 -10.27
CA ALA A 147 2.71 5.04 -11.64
C ALA A 147 1.57 5.07 -12.65
N TRP A 148 1.83 5.64 -13.81
CA TRP A 148 0.88 5.68 -14.92
C TRP A 148 1.13 4.52 -15.88
N ILE A 149 0.04 3.87 -16.27
CA ILE A 149 0.03 2.82 -17.28
C ILE A 149 -0.64 3.37 -18.52
N LEU A 150 0.16 3.55 -19.57
CA LEU A 150 -0.31 3.83 -20.91
C LEU A 150 0.08 2.68 -21.84
N ILE A 151 -0.92 2.07 -22.48
CA ILE A 151 -0.73 0.97 -23.42
C ILE A 151 -1.26 1.39 -24.78
N GLU A 152 -0.40 1.32 -25.79
CA GLU A 152 -0.75 1.54 -27.19
C GLU A 152 -0.14 0.46 -28.06
N ASN A 153 -0.92 -0.08 -29.01
CA ASN A 153 -0.43 -1.10 -29.95
C ASN A 153 0.27 -2.29 -29.26
N LYS A 154 -0.27 -2.75 -28.12
CA LYS A 154 0.27 -3.84 -27.27
C LYS A 154 1.68 -3.55 -26.72
N LYS A 155 2.05 -2.28 -26.61
CA LYS A 155 3.27 -1.81 -25.98
C LYS A 155 2.92 -0.87 -24.83
N MET A 156 3.67 -0.97 -23.75
CA MET A 156 3.50 -0.09 -22.59
C MET A 156 4.54 1.02 -22.65
N LEU A 157 4.12 2.24 -22.31
CA LEU A 157 5.04 3.37 -22.17
C LEU A 157 5.94 3.15 -20.95
N CYS A 158 7.25 3.25 -21.16
CA CYS A 158 8.23 3.19 -20.10
C CYS A 158 9.25 4.32 -20.25
N VAL A 159 9.81 4.75 -19.13
CA VAL A 159 10.81 5.82 -19.05
C VAL A 159 12.08 5.31 -18.39
N ARG A 160 13.22 5.92 -18.71
CA ARG A 160 14.49 5.63 -18.06
C ARG A 160 15.17 6.93 -17.68
N SER A 161 15.43 7.08 -16.38
CA SER A 161 16.14 8.25 -15.85
C SER A 161 17.63 8.20 -16.18
N GLU A 162 18.28 9.37 -16.19
CA GLU A 162 19.72 9.50 -16.36
C GLU A 162 20.50 8.61 -15.37
N GLY A 163 21.49 7.87 -15.87
CA GLY A 163 22.33 6.98 -15.05
C GLY A 163 21.66 5.67 -14.60
N LYS A 164 20.43 5.38 -15.03
CA LYS A 164 19.76 4.10 -14.77
C LYS A 164 19.91 3.14 -15.95
N GLU A 165 20.01 1.85 -15.65
CA GLU A 165 20.07 0.79 -16.67
C GLU A 165 18.67 0.33 -17.09
N MET A 166 17.79 0.18 -16.10
CA MET A 166 16.43 -0.35 -16.28
C MET A 166 15.43 0.74 -16.65
N PHE A 167 14.37 0.34 -17.34
CA PHE A 167 13.18 1.15 -17.55
C PHE A 167 12.20 1.02 -16.37
N TYR A 168 11.40 2.05 -16.17
CA TYR A 168 10.35 2.13 -15.17
C TYR A 168 9.03 2.57 -15.82
N LEU A 169 7.92 2.32 -15.13
CA LEU A 169 6.68 3.00 -15.49
C LEU A 169 6.79 4.45 -15.02
N PRO A 170 6.32 5.43 -15.83
CA PRO A 170 6.40 6.84 -15.47
C PRO A 170 5.55 7.14 -14.23
N GLY A 171 6.01 8.09 -13.42
CA GLY A 171 5.45 8.44 -12.12
C GLY A 171 6.46 8.31 -10.98
N GLY A 172 6.11 8.84 -9.82
CA GLY A 172 7.05 8.94 -8.70
C GLY A 172 6.40 8.94 -7.32
N LYS A 173 7.13 9.50 -6.36
CA LYS A 173 6.76 9.47 -4.95
C LYS A 173 5.69 10.53 -4.67
N ARG A 174 4.86 10.27 -3.68
CA ARG A 174 3.98 11.29 -3.12
C ARG A 174 4.81 12.30 -2.34
N GLU A 175 4.52 13.58 -2.53
CA GLU A 175 4.96 14.61 -1.60
C GLU A 175 4.07 14.63 -0.35
N PRO A 176 4.56 15.20 0.78
CA PRO A 176 3.77 15.29 2.00
C PRO A 176 2.42 16.00 1.78
N GLY A 177 1.33 15.28 2.02
CA GLY A 177 -0.04 15.80 1.89
C GLY A 177 -0.69 15.59 0.51
N GLU A 178 0.00 14.98 -0.44
CA GLU A 178 -0.58 14.62 -1.74
C GLU A 178 -1.43 13.34 -1.66
N THR A 179 -2.56 13.36 -2.37
CA THR A 179 -3.29 12.15 -2.79
C THR A 179 -2.59 11.46 -3.95
N ASP A 180 -2.92 10.19 -4.23
CA ASP A 180 -2.42 9.46 -5.40
C ASP A 180 -2.67 10.20 -6.72
N GLU A 181 -3.85 10.79 -6.86
CA GLU A 181 -4.25 11.56 -8.04
C GLU A 181 -3.37 12.79 -8.24
N GLN A 182 -3.16 13.58 -7.18
CA GLN A 182 -2.33 14.78 -7.22
C GLN A 182 -0.87 14.43 -7.54
N ALA A 183 -0.32 13.45 -6.84
CA ALA A 183 1.05 13.00 -7.08
C ALA A 183 1.23 12.50 -8.51
N LEU A 184 0.29 11.69 -9.02
CA LEU A 184 0.43 11.13 -10.37
C LEU A 184 0.32 12.21 -11.44
N ILE A 185 -0.61 13.16 -11.32
CA ILE A 185 -0.75 14.27 -12.27
C ILE A 185 0.54 15.11 -12.31
N ARG A 186 1.07 15.48 -11.13
CA ARG A 186 2.31 16.26 -11.02
C ARG A 186 3.49 15.53 -11.66
N GLU A 187 3.72 14.28 -11.26
CA GLU A 187 4.86 13.49 -11.73
C GLU A 187 4.83 13.29 -13.25
N ILE A 188 3.66 13.02 -13.83
CA ILE A 188 3.55 12.86 -15.29
C ILE A 188 3.73 14.18 -16.04
N GLU A 189 3.29 15.30 -15.48
CA GLU A 189 3.58 16.62 -16.04
C GLU A 189 5.09 16.92 -16.02
N GLU A 190 5.76 16.65 -14.90
CA GLU A 190 7.20 16.86 -14.70
C GLU A 190 8.07 15.96 -15.58
N GLU A 191 7.76 14.66 -15.67
CA GLU A 191 8.55 13.68 -16.41
C GLU A 191 8.29 13.72 -17.93
N LEU A 192 7.05 14.02 -18.35
CA LEU A 192 6.57 13.76 -19.72
C LEU A 192 5.92 14.95 -20.43
N SER A 193 5.80 16.14 -19.79
CA SER A 193 5.17 17.35 -20.38
C SER A 193 3.72 17.17 -20.84
N VAL A 194 2.99 16.21 -20.27
CA VAL A 194 1.59 15.96 -20.64
C VAL A 194 0.66 16.11 -19.44
N ALA A 195 -0.55 16.58 -19.70
CA ALA A 195 -1.58 16.73 -18.68
C ALA A 195 -2.50 15.50 -18.69
N LEU A 196 -2.56 14.79 -17.56
CA LEU A 196 -3.55 13.74 -17.35
C LEU A 196 -4.93 14.35 -17.09
N ASP A 197 -5.99 13.73 -17.60
CA ASP A 197 -7.37 14.09 -17.29
C ASP A 197 -7.78 13.47 -15.95
N PRO A 198 -7.98 14.27 -14.88
CA PRO A 198 -8.30 13.75 -13.55
C PRO A 198 -9.60 12.92 -13.52
N GLN A 199 -10.57 13.24 -14.39
CA GLN A 199 -11.86 12.53 -14.42
C GLN A 199 -11.76 11.14 -15.06
N SER A 200 -10.65 10.86 -15.73
CA SER A 200 -10.40 9.57 -16.40
C SER A 200 -9.48 8.66 -15.60
N LEU A 201 -9.04 9.10 -14.43
CA LEU A 201 -8.07 8.39 -13.62
C LEU A 201 -8.73 7.13 -13.02
N MET A 202 -8.17 5.97 -13.35
CA MET A 202 -8.71 4.67 -12.94
C MET A 202 -7.62 3.86 -12.27
N PHE A 203 -7.87 3.47 -11.02
CA PHE A 203 -6.99 2.57 -10.29
C PHE A 203 -6.97 1.19 -10.96
N VAL A 204 -5.76 0.67 -11.20
CA VAL A 204 -5.53 -0.66 -11.77
C VAL A 204 -5.25 -1.64 -10.64
N LYS A 205 -4.09 -1.47 -10.00
CA LYS A 205 -3.54 -2.44 -9.04
C LYS A 205 -2.31 -1.87 -8.34
N VAL A 206 -2.01 -2.39 -7.15
CA VAL A 206 -0.70 -2.21 -6.50
C VAL A 206 0.23 -3.37 -6.85
N PHE A 207 1.43 -3.05 -7.33
CA PHE A 207 2.52 -4.00 -7.53
C PHE A 207 3.62 -3.77 -6.51
N GLU A 208 4.19 -4.84 -5.98
CA GLU A 208 5.27 -4.72 -5.00
C GLU A 208 6.40 -5.71 -5.31
N ALA A 209 7.63 -5.22 -5.28
CA ALA A 209 8.82 -5.96 -5.69
C ALA A 209 10.07 -5.43 -4.99
N PRO A 210 11.20 -6.16 -4.98
CA PRO A 210 12.49 -5.58 -4.62
C PRO A 210 12.76 -4.30 -5.43
N ALA A 211 13.19 -3.25 -4.74
CA ALA A 211 13.52 -1.99 -5.38
C ALA A 211 14.82 -2.10 -6.18
N ASP A 212 14.76 -1.71 -7.44
CA ASP A 212 15.91 -1.75 -8.35
C ASP A 212 17.01 -0.77 -7.92
N GLY A 213 18.25 -1.23 -7.93
CA GLY A 213 19.42 -0.43 -7.50
C GLY A 213 19.46 -0.06 -6.02
N GLN A 214 18.66 -0.70 -5.17
CA GLN A 214 18.62 -0.47 -3.72
C GLN A 214 19.21 -1.65 -2.92
N SER A 215 19.54 -1.39 -1.65
CA SER A 215 20.01 -2.42 -0.73
C SER A 215 19.01 -3.57 -0.60
N PRO A 216 19.47 -4.83 -0.41
CA PRO A 216 18.59 -5.96 -0.18
C PRO A 216 17.63 -5.70 0.99
N GLY A 217 16.34 -5.96 0.76
CA GLY A 217 15.28 -5.72 1.75
C GLY A 217 14.41 -4.50 1.45
N ILE A 218 14.90 -3.55 0.63
CA ILE A 218 14.08 -2.43 0.19
C ILE A 218 13.08 -2.91 -0.88
N ILE A 219 11.80 -2.67 -0.63
CA ILE A 219 10.68 -3.01 -1.52
C ILE A 219 10.15 -1.74 -2.16
N VAL A 220 9.86 -1.76 -3.44
CA VAL A 220 9.03 -0.74 -4.07
C VAL A 220 7.57 -1.19 -4.05
N ARG A 221 6.68 -0.31 -3.61
CA ARG A 221 5.22 -0.44 -3.72
C ARG A 221 4.74 0.59 -4.74
N MET A 222 4.11 0.12 -5.81
CA MET A 222 3.74 0.92 -6.96
C MET A 222 2.23 0.85 -7.17
N HIS A 223 1.54 1.95 -6.86
CA HIS A 223 0.11 2.14 -7.10
C HIS A 223 -0.10 2.55 -8.55
N CYS A 224 -0.62 1.64 -9.38
CA CYS A 224 -0.77 1.87 -10.81
C CYS A 224 -2.16 2.36 -11.19
N TYR A 225 -2.18 3.34 -12.07
CA TYR A 225 -3.39 3.96 -12.60
C TYR A 225 -3.32 4.08 -14.12
N MET A 226 -4.48 4.06 -14.78
CA MET A 226 -4.65 4.51 -16.16
C MET A 226 -5.33 5.86 -16.17
N ALA A 227 -5.05 6.66 -17.19
CA ALA A 227 -5.70 7.94 -17.42
C ALA A 227 -5.56 8.33 -18.91
N ARG A 228 -6.52 9.09 -19.42
CA ARG A 228 -6.37 9.83 -20.66
C ARG A 228 -5.45 11.02 -20.44
N PHE A 229 -4.81 11.49 -21.50
CA PHE A 229 -3.90 12.63 -21.44
C PHE A 229 -4.11 13.57 -22.63
N SER A 230 -3.56 14.78 -22.50
CA SER A 230 -3.48 15.78 -23.57
C SER A 230 -2.08 16.39 -23.63
N GLY A 231 -1.66 16.81 -24.82
CA GLY A 231 -0.29 17.28 -25.08
C GLY A 231 0.51 16.28 -25.90
N GLU A 232 1.80 16.58 -26.09
CA GLU A 232 2.76 15.73 -26.80
C GLU A 232 3.72 15.10 -25.79
N LEU A 233 3.82 13.77 -25.80
CA LEU A 233 4.72 13.04 -24.90
C LEU A 233 6.18 13.41 -25.17
N LYS A 234 6.84 14.00 -24.18
CA LYS A 234 8.25 14.40 -24.29
C LYS A 234 8.96 14.20 -22.96
N ALA A 235 10.03 13.41 -22.98
CA ALA A 235 10.91 13.27 -21.81
C ALA A 235 11.41 14.65 -21.31
N GLN A 236 11.34 14.85 -20.00
CA GLN A 236 11.80 16.04 -19.28
C GLN A 236 12.46 15.65 -17.94
N ALA A 237 12.98 16.66 -17.24
CA ALA A 237 13.62 16.52 -15.94
C ALA A 237 14.74 15.45 -15.97
N GLU A 238 14.73 14.49 -15.06
CA GLU A 238 15.69 13.40 -15.02
C GLU A 238 15.50 12.31 -16.08
N ILE A 239 14.43 12.34 -16.89
CA ILE A 239 14.15 11.29 -17.88
C ILE A 239 15.06 11.45 -19.09
N ALA A 240 15.98 10.50 -19.25
CA ALA A 240 16.91 10.45 -20.38
C ALA A 240 16.22 9.96 -21.66
N GLU A 241 15.30 8.99 -21.53
CA GLU A 241 14.60 8.44 -22.68
C GLU A 241 13.23 7.84 -22.33
N MET A 242 12.36 7.81 -23.33
CA MET A 242 11.04 7.23 -23.31
C MET A 242 10.94 6.15 -24.38
N GLN A 243 10.41 4.98 -24.04
CA GLN A 243 10.28 3.87 -24.97
C GLN A 243 8.96 3.11 -24.80
N TRP A 244 8.36 2.76 -25.92
CA TRP A 244 7.24 1.83 -26.00
C TRP A 244 7.77 0.40 -26.06
N LEU A 245 7.58 -0.35 -24.97
CA LEU A 245 8.12 -1.71 -24.82
C LEU A 245 7.02 -2.76 -24.95
N SER A 246 7.30 -3.81 -25.72
CA SER A 246 6.43 -4.99 -25.82
C SER A 246 6.67 -5.99 -24.69
N TYR A 247 5.78 -6.98 -24.53
CA TYR A 247 5.97 -8.05 -23.54
C TYR A 247 7.31 -8.79 -23.67
N ASN A 248 7.82 -8.96 -24.89
CA ASN A 248 9.11 -9.63 -25.13
C ASN A 248 10.29 -8.81 -24.59
N GLU A 249 10.12 -7.50 -24.44
CA GLU A 249 11.14 -6.57 -23.94
C GLU A 249 11.01 -6.31 -22.45
N ARG A 250 10.03 -6.92 -21.76
CA ARG A 250 9.74 -6.67 -20.34
C ARG A 250 10.96 -6.86 -19.44
N HIS A 251 11.91 -7.72 -19.84
CA HIS A 251 13.15 -7.96 -19.10
C HIS A 251 14.04 -6.72 -18.95
N ARG A 252 13.80 -5.67 -19.74
CA ARG A 252 14.47 -4.35 -19.67
C ARG A 252 13.82 -3.41 -18.64
N VAL A 253 12.69 -3.81 -18.05
CA VAL A 253 11.91 -3.02 -17.08
C VAL A 253 12.19 -3.52 -15.67
N SER A 254 12.17 -2.62 -14.68
CA SER A 254 12.26 -2.97 -13.26
C SER A 254 11.30 -4.11 -12.87
N VAL A 255 11.62 -4.87 -11.83
CA VAL A 255 10.82 -6.05 -11.43
C VAL A 255 9.36 -5.68 -11.16
N ALA A 256 9.09 -4.53 -10.53
CA ALA A 256 7.72 -4.04 -10.33
C ALA A 256 7.00 -3.76 -11.66
N GLY A 257 7.68 -3.15 -12.63
CA GLY A 257 7.13 -2.93 -13.96
C GLY A 257 6.89 -4.24 -14.71
N GLN A 258 7.76 -5.24 -14.59
CA GLN A 258 7.53 -6.57 -15.17
C GLN A 258 6.21 -7.21 -14.67
N MET A 259 5.83 -7.00 -13.41
CA MET A 259 4.53 -7.47 -12.92
C MET A 259 3.35 -6.81 -13.62
N ALA A 260 3.46 -5.53 -13.98
CA ALA A 260 2.43 -4.83 -14.76
C ALA A 260 2.32 -5.44 -16.17
N PHE A 261 3.45 -5.73 -16.81
CA PHE A 261 3.46 -6.45 -18.08
C PHE A 261 2.82 -7.84 -17.99
N ASP A 262 3.15 -8.62 -16.95
CA ASP A 262 2.58 -9.95 -16.73
C ASP A 262 1.06 -9.90 -16.47
N TYR A 263 0.60 -8.85 -15.76
CA TYR A 263 -0.82 -8.60 -15.52
C TYR A 263 -1.58 -8.37 -16.83
N TYR A 264 -1.10 -7.45 -17.69
CA TYR A 264 -1.75 -7.16 -18.97
C TYR A 264 -1.53 -8.25 -20.03
N LYS A 265 -0.49 -9.08 -19.89
CA LYS A 265 -0.35 -10.28 -20.72
C LYS A 265 -1.46 -11.29 -20.44
N THR A 266 -1.82 -11.44 -19.16
CA THR A 266 -2.86 -12.37 -18.74
C THR A 266 -4.26 -11.87 -19.13
N SER A 267 -4.48 -10.55 -19.20
CA SER A 267 -5.75 -9.96 -19.68
C SER A 267 -5.91 -9.93 -21.20
N GLY A 268 -4.83 -10.21 -21.96
CA GLY A 268 -4.83 -10.22 -23.43
C GLY A 268 -4.59 -8.85 -24.07
N GLU A 269 -4.25 -7.84 -23.27
CA GLU A 269 -3.95 -6.48 -23.72
C GLU A 269 -2.48 -6.32 -24.18
N MET A 270 -1.62 -7.30 -23.88
CA MET A 270 -0.21 -7.41 -24.34
C MET A 270 0.18 -8.81 -24.85
#